data_AF-A0A1Q7TTZ1-F1
#
_entry.id   AF-A0A1Q7TTZ1-F1
#
_cell.length_a   1.000
_cell.length_b   1.000
_cell.length_c   1.000
_cell.angle_alpha   90.00
_cell.angle_beta   90.00
_cell.angle_gamma   90.00
#
_symmetry.space_group_name_H-M   'P 1'
#
loop_
_entity.id
_entity.type
_entity.pdbx_description
1 polymer ?
#
loop_
_entity_poly.entity_id
_entity_poly.type
_entity_poly.pdbx_seq_one_letter_code
_entity_poly.pdbx_strand_id
1 'polypeptide(L)'
;MGGTPAAAAGNKKTYTILAYLVGWITGLIFLFVGKDDPDVKWNAANSVVFFGGLSIISFVIGLIPVVGLLSLVLFAVGFVYWVIFLVKALQGNGERIPTPGLSGFMNQYVDQLANAVK
;
A
#
# COMPACT_ATOMS: atom_id res chain seq x y z
N MET A 1 32.60 -4.21 -15.21
CA MET A 1 32.64 -4.05 -13.75
C MET A 1 31.21 -4.12 -13.25
N GLY A 2 30.84 -5.24 -12.62
CA GLY A 2 29.47 -5.50 -12.18
C GLY A 2 29.17 -4.75 -10.89
N GLY A 3 28.22 -3.80 -10.94
CA GLY A 3 27.68 -3.16 -9.75
C GLY A 3 27.06 -4.21 -8.83
N THR A 4 27.44 -4.18 -7.57
CA THR A 4 27.02 -5.12 -6.54
C THR A 4 25.49 -5.13 -6.40
N PRO A 5 24.81 -6.30 -6.51
CA PRO A 5 23.35 -6.42 -6.37
C PRO A 5 22.79 -5.90 -5.04
N ALA A 6 23.63 -5.80 -4.00
CA ALA A 6 23.26 -5.42 -2.64
C ALA A 6 22.73 -3.97 -2.50
N ALA A 7 23.21 -3.02 -3.32
CA ALA A 7 22.78 -1.62 -3.23
C ALA A 7 21.36 -1.39 -3.80
N ALA A 8 20.97 -2.15 -4.83
CA ALA A 8 19.62 -2.11 -5.38
C ALA A 8 18.60 -2.76 -4.43
N ALA A 9 18.97 -3.85 -3.74
CA ALA A 9 18.11 -4.56 -2.79
C ALA A 9 17.80 -3.75 -1.52
N GLY A 10 18.77 -2.97 -1.00
CA GLY A 10 18.56 -2.12 0.18
C GLY A 10 17.52 -1.01 -0.05
N ASN A 11 17.52 -0.42 -1.24
CA ASN A 11 16.57 0.63 -1.61
C ASN A 11 15.16 0.05 -1.76
N LYS A 12 15.03 -1.13 -2.39
CA LYS A 12 13.74 -1.79 -2.63
C LYS A 12 12.95 -2.10 -1.36
N LYS A 13 13.60 -2.76 -0.39
CA LYS A 13 12.97 -3.08 0.91
C LYS A 13 12.56 -1.81 1.64
N THR A 14 13.46 -0.84 1.72
CA THR A 14 13.22 0.44 2.38
C THR A 14 12.03 1.17 1.77
N TYR A 15 11.98 1.28 0.44
CA TYR A 15 10.88 1.95 -0.26
C TYR A 15 9.55 1.23 -0.09
N THR A 16 9.56 -0.11 -0.02
CA THR A 16 8.35 -0.90 0.25
C THR A 16 7.81 -0.63 1.65
N ILE A 17 8.67 -0.58 2.67
CA ILE A 17 8.26 -0.22 4.04
C ILE A 17 7.68 1.18 4.07
N LEU A 18 8.39 2.15 3.47
CA LEU A 18 7.96 3.54 3.47
C LEU A 18 6.64 3.73 2.72
N ALA A 19 6.39 3.00 1.64
CA ALA A 19 5.13 3.04 0.90
C ALA A 19 3.89 2.77 1.79
N TYR A 20 4.03 1.95 2.83
CA TYR A 20 2.93 1.63 3.75
C TYR A 20 2.93 2.46 5.04
N LEU A 21 3.98 3.24 5.33
CA LEU A 21 4.20 3.88 6.63
C LEU A 21 3.06 4.82 7.04
N VAL A 22 2.61 5.71 6.15
CA VAL A 22 1.53 6.66 6.38
C VAL A 22 0.36 6.39 5.43
N GLY A 23 0.08 5.10 5.22
CA GLY A 23 -0.98 4.63 4.33
C GLY A 23 -0.85 5.18 2.91
N TRP A 24 -1.96 5.68 2.36
CA TRP A 24 -2.02 6.11 0.97
C TRP A 24 -1.17 7.35 0.66
N ILE A 25 -0.83 8.19 1.65
CA ILE A 25 -0.02 9.40 1.44
C ILE A 25 1.41 8.99 1.03
N THR A 26 2.05 8.13 1.83
CA THR A 26 3.37 7.60 1.47
C THR A 26 3.28 6.66 0.28
N GLY A 27 2.18 5.93 0.12
CA GLY A 27 1.91 5.15 -1.08
C GLY A 27 1.99 6.00 -2.35
N LEU A 28 1.33 7.17 -2.37
CA LEU A 28 1.39 8.09 -3.51
C LEU A 28 2.81 8.60 -3.77
N ILE A 29 3.55 8.96 -2.71
CA ILE A 29 4.94 9.42 -2.86
C ILE A 29 5.80 8.32 -3.51
N PHE A 30 5.76 7.09 -2.96
CA PHE A 30 6.59 5.99 -3.42
C PHE A 30 6.13 5.38 -4.75
N LEU A 31 4.90 5.68 -5.19
CA LEU A 31 4.42 5.33 -6.52
C LEU A 31 5.23 6.06 -7.62
N PHE A 32 5.71 7.26 -7.33
CA PHE A 32 6.56 8.03 -8.24
C PHE A 32 8.05 7.93 -7.90
N VAL A 33 8.42 7.96 -6.62
CA VAL A 33 9.83 7.84 -6.19
C VAL A 33 10.40 6.46 -6.53
N GLY A 34 9.62 5.40 -6.33
CA GLY A 34 10.03 4.02 -6.60
C GLY A 34 9.59 3.48 -7.96
N LYS A 35 9.16 4.35 -8.89
CA LYS A 35 8.47 3.95 -10.12
C LYS A 35 9.26 3.02 -11.06
N ASP A 36 10.59 3.07 -10.96
CA ASP A 36 11.52 2.30 -11.80
C ASP A 36 11.75 0.87 -11.26
N ASP A 37 11.36 0.58 -10.02
CA ASP A 37 11.28 -0.78 -9.48
C ASP A 37 9.83 -1.27 -9.53
N PRO A 38 9.52 -2.34 -10.31
CA PRO A 38 8.15 -2.77 -10.53
C PRO A 38 7.45 -3.26 -9.26
N ASP A 39 8.17 -3.78 -8.26
CA ASP A 39 7.55 -4.27 -7.03
C ASP A 39 7.38 -3.15 -5.99
N VAL A 40 8.31 -2.18 -5.94
CA VAL A 40 8.09 -0.96 -5.13
C VAL A 40 6.89 -0.21 -5.66
N LYS A 41 6.83 0.01 -6.99
CA LYS A 41 5.69 0.68 -7.63
C LYS A 41 4.39 -0.07 -7.37
N TRP A 42 4.39 -1.39 -7.45
CA TRP A 42 3.21 -2.21 -7.18
C TRP A 42 2.76 -2.11 -5.71
N ASN A 43 3.68 -2.18 -4.75
CA ASN A 43 3.36 -2.04 -3.33
C ASN A 43 2.86 -0.62 -2.98
N ALA A 44 3.46 0.39 -3.58
CA ALA A 44 3.00 1.76 -3.48
C ALA A 44 1.57 1.92 -4.02
N ALA A 45 1.29 1.37 -5.21
CA ALA A 45 -0.06 1.31 -5.76
C ALA A 45 -1.03 0.56 -4.81
N ASN A 46 -0.62 -0.57 -4.24
CA ASN A 46 -1.44 -1.33 -3.29
C ASN A 46 -1.79 -0.50 -2.04
N SER A 47 -0.83 0.24 -1.50
CA SER A 47 -1.05 1.17 -0.39
C SER A 47 -2.07 2.26 -0.75
N VAL A 48 -1.95 2.86 -1.95
CA VAL A 48 -2.87 3.89 -2.43
C VAL A 48 -4.29 3.35 -2.63
N VAL A 49 -4.44 2.23 -3.33
CA VAL A 49 -5.75 1.64 -3.61
C VAL A 49 -6.43 1.24 -2.30
N PHE A 50 -5.72 0.56 -1.40
CA PHE A 50 -6.31 0.07 -0.16
C PHE A 50 -6.66 1.21 0.81
N PHE A 51 -5.67 2.02 1.22
CA PHE A 51 -5.89 3.06 2.23
C PHE A 51 -6.63 4.28 1.67
N GLY A 52 -6.45 4.59 0.39
CA GLY A 52 -7.19 5.64 -0.29
C GLY A 52 -8.66 5.27 -0.45
N GLY A 53 -8.93 4.04 -0.92
CA GLY A 53 -10.29 3.49 -0.98
C GLY A 53 -10.96 3.46 0.40
N LEU A 54 -10.25 2.97 1.42
CA LEU A 54 -10.76 2.94 2.79
C LEU A 54 -11.04 4.35 3.33
N SER A 55 -10.20 5.34 3.01
CA SER A 55 -10.40 6.74 3.43
C SER A 55 -11.64 7.34 2.78
N ILE A 56 -11.87 7.09 1.49
CA ILE A 56 -13.07 7.53 0.78
C ILE A 56 -14.32 6.89 1.37
N ILE A 57 -14.30 5.57 1.62
CA ILE A 57 -15.42 4.85 2.25
C ILE A 57 -15.71 5.43 3.64
N SER A 58 -14.67 5.67 4.44
CA SER A 58 -14.78 6.22 5.79
C SER A 58 -15.35 7.64 5.77
N PHE A 59 -14.92 8.47 4.81
CA PHE A 59 -15.45 9.82 4.63
C PHE A 59 -16.94 9.80 4.29
N VAL A 60 -17.35 8.99 3.31
CA VAL A 60 -18.77 8.89 2.89
C VAL A 60 -19.66 8.41 4.04
N ILE A 61 -19.22 7.39 4.78
CA ILE A 61 -19.95 6.87 5.95
C ILE A 61 -20.04 7.92 7.07
N GLY A 62 -18.97 8.68 7.30
CA GLY A 62 -18.93 9.74 8.31
C GLY A 62 -19.92 10.89 8.05
N LEU A 63 -20.43 11.04 6.83
CA LEU A 63 -21.49 12.02 6.53
C LEU A 63 -22.88 11.60 7.06
N ILE A 64 -23.05 10.34 7.46
CA ILE A 64 -24.32 9.82 7.98
C ILE A 64 -24.29 9.93 9.52
N PRO A 65 -25.17 10.73 10.17
CA PRO A 65 -25.07 11.04 11.60
C PRO A 65 -25.24 9.84 12.56
N VAL A 66 -25.76 8.70 12.09
CA VAL A 66 -26.22 7.58 12.94
C VAL A 66 -25.26 6.38 12.93
N VAL A 67 -24.22 6.38 12.10
CA VAL A 67 -23.35 5.19 11.88
C VAL A 67 -22.01 5.23 12.62
N GLY A 68 -21.96 5.88 13.79
CA GLY A 68 -20.73 6.03 14.57
C GLY A 68 -19.98 4.72 14.85
N LEU A 69 -20.70 3.63 15.14
CA LEU A 69 -20.09 2.31 15.39
C LEU A 69 -19.40 1.75 14.14
N LEU A 70 -19.94 1.99 12.94
CA LEU A 70 -19.34 1.53 11.69
C LEU A 70 -17.99 2.21 11.43
N SER A 71 -17.84 3.46 11.83
CA SER A 71 -16.59 4.21 11.71
C SER A 71 -15.47 3.57 12.54
N LEU A 72 -15.80 3.08 13.74
CA LEU A 72 -14.84 2.35 14.59
C LEU A 72 -14.41 1.03 13.95
N VAL A 73 -15.34 0.30 13.33
CA VAL A 73 -15.04 -0.96 12.63
C VAL A 73 -14.10 -0.71 11.44
N LEU A 74 -14.35 0.33 10.63
CA LEU A 74 -13.50 0.69 9.51
C LEU A 74 -12.09 1.09 9.96
N PHE A 75 -11.99 1.86 11.04
CA PHE A 75 -10.71 2.20 11.64
C PHE A 75 -9.95 0.94 12.08
N ALA A 76 -10.62 0.02 12.78
CA ALA A 76 -10.02 -1.24 13.23
C ALA A 76 -9.53 -2.09 12.05
N VAL A 77 -10.34 -2.23 10.99
CA VAL A 77 -9.95 -2.93 9.76
C VAL A 77 -8.73 -2.27 9.13
N GLY A 78 -8.75 -0.93 8.97
CA GLY A 78 -7.62 -0.18 8.42
C GLY A 78 -6.35 -0.37 9.23
N PHE A 79 -6.45 -0.29 10.56
CA PHE A 79 -5.33 -0.48 11.47
C PHE A 79 -4.75 -1.90 11.38
N VAL A 80 -5.61 -2.93 11.34
CA VAL A 80 -5.18 -4.33 11.17
C VAL A 80 -4.42 -4.51 9.86
N TYR A 81 -4.94 -4.02 8.73
CA TYR A 81 -4.25 -4.12 7.45
C TYR A 81 -2.96 -3.31 7.42
N TRP A 82 -2.92 -2.13 8.06
CA TRP A 82 -1.70 -1.33 8.20
C TRP A 82 -0.59 -2.09 8.93
N VAL A 83 -0.91 -2.73 10.05
CA VAL A 83 0.03 -3.60 10.76
C VAL A 83 0.47 -4.77 9.88
N ILE A 84 -0.46 -5.46 9.21
CA ILE A 84 -0.13 -6.59 8.32
C ILE A 84 0.83 -6.16 7.22
N PHE A 85 0.59 -5.05 6.55
CA PHE A 85 1.46 -4.57 5.47
C PHE A 85 2.85 -4.18 5.99
N LEU A 86 2.93 -3.46 7.11
CA LEU A 86 4.22 -3.11 7.72
C LEU A 86 5.02 -4.35 8.14
N VAL A 87 4.39 -5.30 8.82
CA VAL A 87 5.05 -6.54 9.26
C VAL A 87 5.56 -7.33 8.06
N LYS A 88 4.74 -7.50 7.02
CA LYS A 88 5.16 -8.19 5.80
C LYS A 88 6.29 -7.45 5.06
N ALA A 89 6.25 -6.12 5.00
CA ALA A 89 7.30 -5.32 4.38
C ALA A 89 8.63 -5.40 5.16
N LEU A 90 8.56 -5.45 6.50
CA LEU A 90 9.73 -5.62 7.37
C LEU A 90 10.35 -7.03 7.25
N GLN A 91 9.51 -8.06 7.11
CA GLN A 91 9.94 -9.46 6.99
C GLN A 91 10.44 -9.81 5.57
N GLY A 92 9.88 -9.18 4.54
CA GLY A 92 10.30 -9.39 3.15
C GLY A 92 11.55 -8.61 2.74
N ASN A 93 11.86 -8.70 1.45
CA ASN A 93 12.93 -7.97 0.76
C ASN A 93 12.36 -7.01 -0.32
N GLY A 94 11.10 -6.61 -0.17
CA GLY A 94 10.39 -5.70 -1.08
C GLY A 94 9.59 -6.41 -2.18
N GLU A 95 9.31 -7.70 -2.02
CA GLU A 95 8.38 -8.42 -2.88
C GLU A 95 6.96 -7.82 -2.80
N ARG A 96 6.13 -8.11 -3.80
CA ARG A 96 4.73 -7.66 -3.81
C ARG A 96 3.96 -8.22 -2.63
N ILE A 97 3.23 -7.35 -1.93
CA ILE A 97 2.44 -7.72 -0.77
C ILE A 97 0.95 -7.65 -1.14
N PRO A 98 0.35 -8.72 -1.70
CA PRO A 98 -1.07 -8.74 -1.99
C PRO A 98 -1.88 -8.60 -0.71
N THR A 99 -2.93 -7.78 -0.78
CA THR A 99 -3.87 -7.55 0.32
C THR A 99 -4.49 -8.89 0.75
N PRO A 100 -4.14 -9.46 1.92
CA PRO A 100 -4.60 -10.80 2.29
C PRO A 100 -6.13 -10.85 2.39
N GLY A 101 -6.75 -11.90 1.86
CA GLY A 101 -8.23 -12.04 1.86
C GLY A 101 -8.97 -11.17 0.83
N LEU A 102 -8.34 -10.12 0.27
CA LEU A 102 -8.94 -9.25 -0.75
C LEU A 102 -8.17 -9.22 -2.07
N SER A 103 -7.09 -10.00 -2.21
CA SER A 103 -6.19 -9.97 -3.36
C SER A 103 -6.90 -10.16 -4.70
N GLY A 104 -7.89 -11.06 -4.78
CA GLY A 104 -8.65 -11.29 -6.00
C GLY A 104 -9.41 -10.05 -6.49
N PHE A 105 -9.94 -9.25 -5.57
CA PHE A 105 -10.62 -7.99 -5.88
C PHE A 105 -9.63 -6.84 -6.08
N MET A 106 -8.59 -6.76 -5.24
CA MET A 106 -7.67 -5.62 -5.16
C MET A 106 -6.67 -5.60 -6.32
N ASN A 107 -6.11 -6.75 -6.68
CA ASN A 107 -4.94 -6.81 -7.56
C ASN A 107 -5.19 -6.13 -8.91
N GLN A 108 -6.40 -6.25 -9.48
CA GLN A 108 -6.74 -5.58 -10.74
C GLN A 108 -6.60 -4.05 -10.65
N TYR A 109 -7.03 -3.43 -9.54
CA TYR A 109 -6.95 -1.98 -9.36
C TYR A 109 -5.52 -1.54 -9.05
N VAL A 110 -4.79 -2.38 -8.32
CA VAL A 110 -3.36 -2.16 -8.04
C VAL A 110 -2.55 -2.21 -9.34
N ASP A 111 -2.78 -3.23 -10.17
CA ASP A 111 -2.12 -3.39 -11.46
C ASP A 111 -2.48 -2.23 -12.39
N GLN A 112 -3.76 -1.85 -12.47
CA GLN A 112 -4.20 -0.68 -13.25
C GLN A 112 -3.48 0.59 -12.82
N LEU A 113 -3.43 0.89 -11.52
CA LEU A 113 -2.77 2.08 -10.99
C LEU A 113 -1.26 2.05 -11.22
N ALA A 114 -0.60 0.92 -10.96
CA ALA A 114 0.83 0.76 -11.16
C ALA A 114 1.24 0.92 -12.64
N ASN A 115 0.40 0.46 -13.56
CA ASN A 115 0.62 0.58 -15.00
C ASN A 115 0.27 1.96 -15.56
N ALA A 116 -0.58 2.73 -14.88
CA ALA A 116 -0.90 4.11 -15.26
C ALA A 116 0.27 5.07 -15.03
N VAL A 117 1.19 4.74 -14.11
CA VAL A 117 2.38 5.54 -13.80
C VAL A 117 3.59 5.07 -14.62
N LYS A 118 4.05 5.95 -15.51
CA LYS A 118 5.18 5.75 -16.44
C LYS A 118 6.51 6.19 -15.83
#